data_AF-A0A1G6PP80-F1
#
_entry.id   AF-A0A1G6PP80-F1
#
_cell.length_a   1.000
_cell.length_b   1.000
_cell.length_c   1.000
_cell.angle_alpha   90.00
_cell.angle_beta   90.00
_cell.angle_gamma   90.00
#
_symmetry.space_group_name_H-M   'P 1'
#
loop_
_entity.id
_entity.type
_entity.pdbx_description
1 polymer ?
#
loop_
_entity_poly.entity_id
_entity_poly.type
_entity_poly.pdbx_seq_one_letter_code
_entity_poly.pdbx_strand_id
1 'polypeptide(L)'
;MKAQAELQNHPHMEIPLDALMMTELEPMGHWARVIHETLLEIDPQRLKKMAEENTLKQFLVKQQELLSEEARKLEKEWRLRNPLPVDANQQLRASWYNQAKQSASETLRDEIAKSYLMMKEA
;
A
#
# COMPACT_ATOMS: atom_id res chain seq x y z
N MET A 1 4.49 -60.76 11.06
CA MET A 1 3.64 -60.14 12.10
C MET A 1 3.95 -58.65 12.06
N LYS A 2 3.18 -57.85 11.31
CA LYS A 2 1.95 -57.14 11.71
C LYS A 2 2.14 -56.20 12.91
N ALA A 3 2.22 -54.89 12.61
CA ALA A 3 1.38 -53.80 13.15
C ALA A 3 1.92 -52.48 12.55
N GLN A 4 1.29 -51.91 11.51
CA GLN A 4 0.20 -50.93 11.57
C GLN A 4 0.66 -49.62 12.25
N ALA A 5 0.93 -48.57 11.47
CA ALA A 5 -0.03 -47.62 10.90
C ALA A 5 -0.51 -46.59 11.95
N GLU A 6 0.19 -45.45 12.00
CA GLU A 6 -0.36 -44.19 12.49
C GLU A 6 -0.29 -43.18 11.34
N LEU A 7 -1.32 -43.26 10.48
CA LEU A 7 -1.91 -42.06 9.91
C LEU A 7 -2.48 -41.25 11.08
N GLN A 8 -2.14 -39.97 11.21
CA GLN A 8 -3.12 -38.92 11.53
C GLN A 8 -2.50 -37.52 11.56
N ASN A 9 -3.03 -36.68 10.66
CA ASN A 9 -3.22 -35.24 10.85
C ASN A 9 -1.96 -34.40 11.06
N HIS A 10 -1.21 -34.13 9.98
CA HIS A 10 -0.83 -32.73 9.82
C HIS A 10 -2.13 -31.98 9.50
N PRO A 11 -2.65 -31.14 10.42
CA PRO A 11 -3.72 -30.23 10.04
C PRO A 11 -3.18 -29.50 8.82
N HIS A 12 -3.98 -29.41 7.76
CA HIS A 12 -3.74 -28.40 6.74
C HIS A 12 -3.49 -27.11 7.52
N MET A 13 -2.23 -26.67 7.58
CA MET A 13 -1.94 -25.32 8.02
C MET A 13 -2.58 -24.50 6.91
N GLU A 14 -3.86 -24.17 7.12
CA GLU A 14 -4.48 -23.00 6.54
C GLU A 14 -3.58 -21.87 6.98
N ILE A 15 -2.51 -21.64 6.20
CA ILE A 15 -1.78 -20.40 6.29
C ILE A 15 -2.89 -19.38 6.09
N PRO A 16 -3.17 -18.53 7.12
CA PRO A 16 -4.23 -17.55 7.00
C PRO A 16 -4.00 -16.84 5.67
N LEU A 17 -5.04 -16.66 4.86
CA LEU A 17 -4.90 -16.01 3.57
C LEU A 17 -4.11 -14.70 3.73
N ASP A 18 -4.38 -13.97 4.80
CA ASP A 18 -3.64 -12.79 5.25
C ASP A 18 -2.12 -13.00 5.33
N ALA A 19 -1.66 -14.13 5.88
CA ALA A 19 -0.25 -14.47 6.00
C ALA A 19 0.42 -14.83 4.66
N LEU A 20 -0.31 -15.45 3.72
CA LEU A 20 0.17 -15.65 2.35
C LEU A 20 0.30 -14.31 1.61
N MET A 21 -0.64 -13.40 1.84
CA MET A 21 -0.63 -12.06 1.24
C MET A 21 0.49 -11.19 1.82
N MET A 22 0.84 -11.37 3.10
CA MET A 22 1.98 -10.69 3.72
C MET A 22 3.34 -11.12 3.15
N THR A 23 3.50 -12.37 2.74
CA THR A 23 4.74 -12.81 2.07
C THR A 23 4.97 -12.17 0.69
N GLU A 24 3.90 -11.70 0.02
CA GLU A 24 4.03 -10.97 -1.23
C GLU A 24 4.43 -9.49 -1.04
N LEU A 25 4.32 -8.98 0.19
CA LEU A 25 4.54 -7.57 0.54
C LEU A 25 6.01 -7.19 0.77
N GLU A 26 6.98 -8.11 0.67
CA GLU A 26 8.39 -7.79 0.95
C GLU A 26 9.35 -7.91 -0.25
N PRO A 27 10.14 -6.84 -0.54
CA PRO A 27 9.98 -5.45 -0.11
C PRO A 27 9.15 -4.66 -1.14
N MET A 28 7.82 -4.67 -0.98
CA MET A 28 6.96 -3.74 -1.71
C MET A 28 7.13 -2.31 -1.16
N GLY A 29 7.06 -1.31 -2.05
CA GLY A 29 7.17 0.09 -1.67
C GLY A 29 6.00 0.59 -0.83
N HIS A 30 6.16 1.78 -0.25
CA HIS A 30 5.17 2.38 0.67
C HIS A 30 3.75 2.41 0.09
N TRP A 31 3.59 2.87 -1.15
CA TRP A 31 2.29 3.04 -1.79
C TRP A 31 1.62 1.72 -2.15
N ALA A 32 2.39 0.69 -2.52
CA ALA A 32 1.86 -0.66 -2.68
C ALA A 32 1.26 -1.18 -1.36
N ARG A 33 1.94 -0.95 -0.22
CA ARG A 33 1.42 -1.36 1.10
C ARG A 33 0.13 -0.61 1.46
N VAL A 34 0.12 0.71 1.28
CA VAL A 34 -1.07 1.54 1.54
C VAL A 34 -2.26 1.05 0.70
N ILE A 35 -2.05 0.74 -0.58
CA ILE A 35 -3.12 0.22 -1.45
C ILE A 35 -3.58 -1.17 -1.00
N HIS A 36 -2.66 -2.06 -0.67
CA HIS A 36 -2.99 -3.38 -0.17
C HIS A 36 -3.83 -3.30 1.12
N GLU A 37 -3.40 -2.51 2.10
CA GLU A 37 -4.12 -2.28 3.36
C GLU A 37 -5.51 -1.67 3.10
N THR A 38 -5.59 -0.65 2.25
CA THR A 38 -6.87 -0.01 1.91
C THR A 38 -7.84 -0.97 1.22
N LEU A 39 -7.35 -1.79 0.29
CA LEU A 39 -8.16 -2.80 -0.38
C LEU A 39 -8.60 -3.90 0.57
N LEU A 40 -7.74 -4.33 1.49
CA LEU A 40 -8.09 -5.31 2.51
C LEU A 40 -9.22 -4.81 3.42
N GLU A 41 -9.22 -3.52 3.75
CA GLU A 41 -10.25 -2.89 4.56
C GLU A 41 -11.58 -2.67 3.81
N ILE A 42 -11.52 -2.22 2.55
CA ILE A 42 -12.71 -1.80 1.80
C ILE A 42 -13.33 -2.95 1.00
N ASP A 43 -12.52 -3.76 0.32
CA ASP A 43 -12.95 -4.83 -0.58
C ASP A 43 -11.95 -6.02 -0.58
N PRO A 44 -11.97 -6.86 0.47
CA PRO A 44 -11.09 -8.01 0.58
C PRO A 44 -11.36 -9.08 -0.49
N GLN A 45 -12.56 -9.12 -1.07
CA GLN A 45 -12.90 -10.10 -2.12
C GLN A 45 -12.15 -9.81 -3.42
N ARG A 46 -12.05 -8.53 -3.80
CA ARG A 46 -11.25 -8.14 -4.97
C ARG A 46 -9.78 -8.43 -4.78
N LEU A 47 -9.25 -8.18 -3.58
CA LEU A 47 -7.86 -8.50 -3.23
C LEU A 47 -7.59 -10.01 -3.38
N LYS A 48 -8.49 -10.84 -2.83
CA LYS A 48 -8.44 -12.31 -2.97
C LYS A 48 -8.51 -12.76 -4.42
N LYS A 49 -9.44 -12.21 -5.20
CA LYS A 49 -9.56 -12.52 -6.64
C LYS A 49 -8.28 -12.21 -7.41
N MET A 50 -7.67 -11.04 -7.17
CA MET A 50 -6.40 -10.68 -7.80
C MET A 50 -5.24 -11.60 -7.38
N ALA A 51 -5.26 -12.12 -6.16
CA ALA A 51 -4.28 -13.10 -5.69
C ALA A 51 -4.48 -14.47 -6.37
N GLU A 52 -5.72 -14.94 -6.46
CA GLU A 52 -6.08 -16.19 -7.15
C GLU A 52 -5.74 -16.13 -8.65
N GLU A 53 -5.93 -14.97 -9.28
CA GLU A 53 -5.56 -14.72 -10.68
C GLU A 53 -4.06 -14.44 -10.88
N ASN A 54 -3.28 -14.40 -9.80
CA ASN A 54 -1.84 -14.08 -9.80
C ASN A 54 -1.51 -12.71 -10.44
N THR A 55 -2.46 -11.75 -10.37
CA THR A 55 -2.35 -10.38 -10.91
C THR A 55 -2.06 -9.34 -9.83
N LEU A 56 -2.26 -9.68 -8.55
CA LEU A 56 -2.12 -8.78 -7.41
C LEU A 56 -0.76 -8.09 -7.36
N LYS A 57 0.33 -8.84 -7.51
CA LYS A 57 1.69 -8.28 -7.47
C LYS A 57 1.94 -7.25 -8.56
N GLN A 58 1.53 -7.54 -9.79
CA GLN A 58 1.69 -6.60 -10.92
C GLN A 58 0.85 -5.34 -10.71
N PHE A 59 -0.37 -5.51 -10.19
CA PHE A 59 -1.23 -4.39 -9.83
C PHE A 59 -0.57 -3.49 -8.76
N LEU A 60 -0.08 -4.06 -7.67
CA LEU A 60 0.55 -3.31 -6.58
C LEU A 60 1.84 -2.59 -7.01
N VAL A 61 2.66 -3.22 -7.86
CA VAL A 61 3.86 -2.57 -8.44
C VAL A 61 3.47 -1.37 -9.31
N LYS A 62 2.44 -1.52 -10.15
CA LYS A 62 1.95 -0.41 -10.97
C LYS A 62 1.41 0.74 -10.11
N GLN A 63 0.64 0.41 -9.07
CA GLN A 63 0.14 1.42 -8.12
C GLN A 63 1.29 2.12 -7.39
N GLN A 64 2.33 1.37 -6.99
CA GLN A 64 3.52 1.94 -6.39
C GLN A 64 4.18 3.00 -7.28
N GLU A 65 4.37 2.71 -8.56
CA GLU A 65 5.00 3.64 -9.51
C GLU A 65 4.13 4.89 -9.71
N LEU A 66 2.85 4.71 -10.00
CA LEU A 66 1.90 5.80 -10.26
C LEU A 66 1.81 6.75 -9.06
N LEU A 67 1.59 6.22 -7.86
CA LEU A 67 1.45 7.03 -6.65
C LEU A 67 2.77 7.67 -6.23
N SER A 68 3.91 7.03 -6.53
CA SER A 68 5.22 7.66 -6.31
C SER A 68 5.43 8.87 -7.21
N GLU A 69 5.00 8.79 -8.47
CA GLU A 69 5.08 9.92 -9.39
C GLU A 69 4.15 11.05 -8.97
N GLU A 70 2.91 10.71 -8.60
CA GLU A 70 1.91 11.67 -8.17
C GLU A 70 2.32 12.38 -6.87
N ALA A 71 2.89 11.65 -5.90
CA ALA A 71 3.44 12.23 -4.69
C ALA A 71 4.51 13.29 -5.00
N ARG A 72 5.41 13.02 -5.95
CA ARG A 72 6.44 13.99 -6.37
C ARG A 72 5.84 15.23 -7.03
N LYS A 73 4.76 15.08 -7.81
CA LYS A 73 4.06 16.22 -8.42
C LYS A 73 3.42 17.08 -7.34
N LEU A 74 2.67 16.48 -6.42
CA LEU A 74 2.05 17.18 -5.30
C LEU A 74 3.09 17.87 -4.40
N GLU A 75 4.21 17.22 -4.09
CA GLU A 75 5.32 17.83 -3.35
C GLU A 75 5.88 19.06 -4.10
N LYS A 76 6.01 19.00 -5.43
CA LYS A 76 6.49 20.12 -6.23
C LYS A 76 5.49 21.27 -6.19
N GLU A 77 4.20 20.99 -6.38
CA GLU A 77 3.14 21.99 -6.32
C GLU A 77 3.04 22.66 -4.96
N TRP A 78 3.10 21.86 -3.88
CA TRP A 78 3.09 22.38 -2.52
C TRP A 78 4.26 23.33 -2.29
N ARG A 79 5.47 22.98 -2.74
CA ARG A 79 6.66 23.83 -2.60
C ARG A 79 6.59 25.12 -3.41
N LEU A 80 5.89 25.13 -4.55
CA LEU A 80 5.64 26.34 -5.32
C LEU A 80 4.67 27.29 -4.60
N ARG A 81 3.67 26.73 -3.90
CA ARG A 81 2.67 27.51 -3.13
C ARG A 81 3.20 27.98 -1.77
N ASN A 82 4.19 27.27 -1.23
CA ASN A 82 4.78 27.54 0.09
C ASN A 82 6.29 27.80 -0.10
N PRO A 83 6.71 28.96 -0.61
CA PRO A 83 8.13 29.23 -0.85
C PRO A 83 8.91 29.29 0.46
N LEU A 84 10.08 28.65 0.48
CA LEU A 84 10.99 28.71 1.63
C LEU A 84 11.73 30.07 1.64
N PRO A 85 11.86 30.74 2.79
CA PRO A 85 12.69 31.94 2.92
C PRO A 85 14.15 31.69 2.52
N VAL A 86 14.79 32.69 1.90
CA VAL A 86 16.18 32.58 1.41
C VAL A 86 17.17 32.32 2.55
N ASP A 87 16.90 32.91 3.71
CA ASP A 87 17.67 32.84 4.95
C ASP A 87 17.27 31.66 5.87
N ALA A 88 16.43 30.75 5.39
CA ALA A 88 15.99 29.60 6.17
C ALA A 88 17.17 28.72 6.62
N ASN A 89 17.25 28.50 7.93
CA ASN A 89 18.22 27.59 8.55
C ASN A 89 17.94 26.11 8.18
N GLN A 90 18.86 25.21 8.57
CA GLN A 90 18.76 23.79 8.23
C GLN A 90 17.49 23.12 8.82
N GLN A 91 17.08 23.50 10.03
CA GLN A 91 15.89 22.93 10.67
C GLN A 91 14.61 23.33 9.93
N LEU A 92 14.49 24.59 9.53
CA LEU A 92 13.37 25.09 8.73
C LEU A 92 13.32 24.41 7.36
N ARG A 93 14.48 24.22 6.70
CA ARG A 93 14.57 23.46 5.45
C ARG A 93 14.04 22.03 5.62
N ALA A 94 14.50 21.32 6.64
CA ALA A 94 14.07 19.95 6.91
C ALA A 94 12.56 19.88 7.21
N SER A 95 12.06 20.78 8.06
CA SER A 95 10.63 20.88 8.37
C SER A 95 9.80 21.13 7.12
N TRP A 96 10.23 22.05 6.26
CA TRP A 96 9.57 22.36 5.00
C TRP A 96 9.54 21.19 4.02
N TYR A 97 10.64 20.45 3.86
CA TYR A 97 10.64 19.22 3.06
C TYR A 97 9.70 18.15 3.63
N ASN A 98 9.64 18.01 4.95
CA ASN A 98 8.75 17.05 5.60
C ASN A 98 7.28 17.44 5.43
N GLN A 99 6.95 18.73 5.55
CA GLN A 99 5.59 19.24 5.31
C GLN A 99 5.14 18.99 3.87
N ALA A 100 6.02 19.22 2.88
CA ALA A 100 5.71 18.91 1.48
C ALA A 100 5.35 17.42 1.28
N LYS A 101 6.18 16.52 1.83
CA LYS A 101 5.96 15.06 1.76
C LYS A 101 4.69 14.63 2.48
N GLN A 102 4.42 15.21 3.65
CA GLN A 102 3.25 14.90 4.45
C GLN A 102 1.98 15.35 3.72
N SER A 103 1.95 16.58 3.21
CA SER A 103 0.80 17.11 2.46
C SER A 103 0.50 16.29 1.21
N ALA A 104 1.53 15.91 0.44
CA ALA A 104 1.37 15.02 -0.71
C ALA A 104 0.83 13.64 -0.29
N SER A 105 1.36 13.09 0.80
CA SER A 105 0.93 11.79 1.31
C SER A 105 -0.52 11.76 1.78
N GLU A 106 -0.94 12.80 2.51
CA GLU A 106 -2.32 12.95 3.01
C GLU A 106 -3.31 13.10 1.84
N THR A 107 -2.97 13.95 0.87
CA THR A 107 -3.80 14.15 -0.33
C THR A 107 -4.02 12.83 -1.07
N LEU A 108 -2.96 12.07 -1.31
CA LEU A 108 -3.08 10.78 -2.00
C LEU A 108 -3.86 9.75 -1.20
N ARG A 109 -3.70 9.69 0.12
CA ARG A 109 -4.49 8.77 0.96
C ARG A 109 -5.98 9.09 0.88
N ASP A 110 -6.33 10.36 0.92
CA ASP A 110 -7.72 10.80 0.77
C ASP A 110 -8.29 10.46 -0.61
N GLU A 111 -7.52 10.66 -1.68
CA GLU A 111 -7.92 10.33 -3.05
C GLU A 111 -8.08 8.82 -3.26
N ILE A 112 -7.16 8.03 -2.71
CA ILE A 112 -7.23 6.56 -2.69
C ILE A 112 -8.52 6.14 -1.99
N ALA A 113 -8.73 6.59 -0.74
CA ALA A 113 -9.91 6.23 0.04
C ALA A 113 -11.21 6.59 -0.69
N LYS A 114 -11.30 7.80 -1.27
CA LYS A 114 -12.46 8.23 -2.07
C LYS A 114 -12.69 7.36 -3.29
N SER A 115 -11.63 7.04 -4.03
CA SER A 115 -11.72 6.20 -5.24
C SER A 115 -12.29 4.82 -4.92
N TYR A 116 -11.84 4.21 -3.82
CA TYR A 116 -12.31 2.89 -3.39
C TYR A 116 -13.69 2.91 -2.72
N LEU A 117 -14.05 3.97 -2.00
CA LEU A 117 -15.40 4.16 -1.48
C LEU A 117 -16.43 4.33 -2.60
N MET A 118 -16.14 5.16 -3.61
CA MET A 118 -17.04 5.35 -4.76
C MET A 118 -17.25 4.06 -5.57
N MET A 119 -16.29 3.13 -5.55
CA MET A 119 -16.44 1.81 -6.18
C MET A 119 -17.27 0.83 -5.36
N LYS A 120 -17.46 1.04 -4.06
CA LYS A 120 -18.29 0.19 -3.19
C LYS A 120 -19.78 0.52 -3.30
N GLU A 121 -20.10 1.77 -3.65
CA GLU A 121 -21.48 2.27 -3.77
C GLU A 121 -22.05 2.18 -5.19
N ALA A 122 -21.24 1.77 -6.18
CA ALA A 122 -21.61 1.58 -7.58
C ALA A 122 -21.98 0.12 -7.89
#